data_AF-A0A959SU04-F1
#
_entry.id   AF-A0A959SU04-F1
#
_cell.length_a   1.000
_cell.length_b   1.000
_cell.length_c   1.000
_cell.angle_alpha   90.00
_cell.angle_beta   90.00
_cell.angle_gamma   90.00
#
_symmetry.space_group_name_H-M   'P 1'
#
loop_
_entity.id
_entity.type
_entity.pdbx_description
1 polymer ?
#
loop_
_entity_poly.entity_id
_entity_poly.type
_entity_poly.pdbx_seq_one_letter_code
_entity_poly.pdbx_strand_id
1 'polypeptide(L)' 'GGFVNKQGQIVIQPTLEYAGQFTNGLAYAEINGKSGFINKRGRFIIEPKFQINKGSRFK' A
#
# COMPACT_ATOMS: atom_id res chain seq x y z
N GLY A 1 -9.37 -9.07 0.04
CA GLY A 1 -8.84 -9.62 -1.23
C GLY A 1 -9.50 -8.90 -2.38
N GLY A 2 -8.74 -8.17 -3.19
CA GLY A 2 -9.27 -7.52 -4.39
C GLY A 2 -9.29 -8.49 -5.56
N PHE A 3 -10.43 -8.63 -6.24
CA PHE A 3 -10.57 -9.48 -7.42
C PHE A 3 -10.13 -8.70 -8.66
N VAL A 4 -9.18 -9.25 -9.43
CA VAL A 4 -8.75 -8.73 -10.72
C VAL A 4 -9.51 -9.51 -11.81
N ASN A 5 -10.17 -8.82 -12.74
CA ASN A 5 -10.85 -9.50 -13.84
C ASN A 5 -9.84 -10.03 -14.88
N LYS A 6 -10.32 -10.85 -15.82
CA LYS A 6 -9.49 -11.44 -16.89
C LYS A 6 -8.82 -10.39 -17.81
N GLN A 7 -9.20 -9.11 -17.73
CA GLN A 7 -8.56 -8.01 -18.45
C GLN A 7 -7.48 -7.27 -17.63
N GLY A 8 -7.14 -7.74 -16.43
CA GLY A 8 -6.16 -7.08 -15.56
C GLY A 8 -6.69 -5.83 -14.85
N GLN A 9 -7.99 -5.56 -14.94
CA GLN A 9 -8.62 -4.46 -14.23
C GLN A 9 -8.96 -4.91 -12.82
N ILE A 10 -8.45 -4.18 -11.85
CA ILE A 10 -8.79 -4.33 -10.44
C ILE A 10 -10.27 -3.93 -10.29
N VAL A 11 -11.16 -4.91 -10.12
CA VAL A 11 -12.63 -4.67 -10.00
C VAL A 11 -13.00 -4.20 -8.59
N ILE A 12 -12.15 -4.51 -7.60
CA ILE A 12 -12.30 -4.01 -6.23
C ILE A 12 -11.09 -3.15 -5.92
N GLN A 13 -11.30 -1.83 -5.86
CA GLN A 13 -10.29 -0.90 -5.36
C GLN A 13 -9.79 -1.41 -4.00
N PRO A 14 -8.50 -1.73 -3.87
CA PRO A 14 -8.02 -2.31 -2.63
C PRO A 14 -8.07 -1.21 -1.56
N THR A 15 -8.84 -1.46 -0.49
CA THR A 15 -8.89 -0.60 0.68
C THR A 15 -7.53 -0.64 1.36
N LEU A 16 -6.98 0.52 1.69
CA LEU A 16 -5.76 0.60 2.50
C LEU A 16 -6.01 -0.05 3.86
N GLU A 17 -5.06 -0.86 4.31
CA GLU A 17 -5.06 -1.43 5.66
C GLU A 17 -4.64 -0.36 6.67
N TYR A 18 -3.73 0.53 6.25
CA TYR A 18 -3.27 1.68 7.02
C TYR A 18 -2.90 2.84 6.11
N ALA A 19 -3.14 4.07 6.59
CA ALA A 19 -2.61 5.29 6.00
C ALA A 19 -2.18 6.25 7.12
N GLY A 20 -0.92 6.68 7.08
CA GLY A 20 -0.36 7.64 8.03
C GLY A 20 -0.72 9.09 7.69
N GLN A 21 -0.23 10.01 8.51
CA GLN A 21 -0.32 11.45 8.23
C GLN A 21 0.53 11.83 7.01
N PHE A 22 0.11 12.89 6.32
CA PHE A 22 0.86 13.45 5.21
C PHE A 22 1.98 14.35 5.70
N THR A 23 3.21 14.07 5.28
CA THR A 23 4.39 14.92 5.48
C THR A 23 5.04 15.16 4.11
N ASN A 24 5.31 16.43 3.77
CA ASN A 24 5.83 16.81 2.45
C ASN A 24 4.99 16.29 1.26
N GLY A 25 3.68 16.15 1.45
CA GLY A 25 2.75 15.72 0.41
C GLY A 25 2.65 14.20 0.19
N LEU A 26 3.39 13.40 0.96
CA LEU A 26 3.35 11.95 0.94
C LEU A 26 2.90 11.40 2.29
N ALA A 27 2.19 10.27 2.27
CA ALA A 27 1.86 9.50 3.46
C ALA A 27 2.29 8.05 3.24
N TYR A 28 2.79 7.43 4.30
CA TYR A 28 3.00 5.99 4.34
C TYR A 28 1.65 5.27 4.28
N ALA A 29 1.57 4.18 3.50
CA ALA A 29 0.35 3.40 3.38
C ALA A 29 0.65 1.89 3.25
N GLU A 30 -0.21 1.08 3.83
CA GLU A 30 -0.15 -0.38 3.78
C GLU A 30 -1.36 -0.95 3.03
N ILE A 31 -1.12 -1.98 2.22
CA ILE A 31 -2.14 -2.66 1.46
C ILE A 31 -1.73 -4.11 1.18
N ASN A 32 -2.61 -5.07 1.48
CA ASN A 32 -2.33 -6.50 1.36
C ASN A 32 -0.99 -6.91 2.02
N GLY A 33 -0.69 -6.35 3.20
CA GLY A 33 0.56 -6.61 3.93
C GLY A 33 1.84 -6.05 3.28
N LYS A 34 1.72 -5.20 2.26
CA LYS A 34 2.83 -4.52 1.60
C LYS A 34 2.76 -3.02 1.86
N SER A 35 3.91 -2.37 1.86
CA SER A 35 4.03 -0.95 2.19
C SER A 35 4.56 -0.10 1.05
N GLY A 36 3.99 1.09 0.90
CA GLY A 36 4.37 2.09 -0.09
C GLY A 36 4.04 3.51 0.38
N PHE A 37 4.08 4.48 -0.54
CA PHE A 37 3.73 5.87 -0.25
C PHE A 37 2.65 6.37 -1.20
N ILE A 38 1.65 7.04 -0.63
CA ILE A 38 0.55 7.67 -1.36
C ILE A 38 0.70 9.19 -1.35
N ASN A 39 0.16 9.87 -2.36
CA ASN A 39 -0.03 11.32 -2.35
C ASN A 39 -1.35 11.72 -1.66
N LYS A 40 -1.59 13.03 -1.52
CA LYS A 40 -2.83 13.59 -0.94
C LYS A 40 -4.12 13.19 -1.68
N ARG A 41 -4.02 12.61 -2.88
CA ARG A 41 -5.15 12.07 -3.66
C ARG A 41 -5.36 10.58 -3.45
N GLY A 42 -4.62 9.96 -2.51
CA GLY A 42 -4.69 8.52 -2.22
C GLY A 42 -4.02 7.63 -3.27
N ARG A 43 -3.26 8.19 -4.22
CA ARG A 43 -2.58 7.41 -5.27
C ARG A 43 -1.19 7.02 -4.83
N PHE A 44 -0.81 5.75 -5.00
CA PHE A 44 0.56 5.30 -4.77
C PHE A 44 1.52 6.03 -5.72
N ILE A 45 2.49 6.72 -5.13
CA ILE A 45 3.66 7.29 -5.80
C ILE A 45 4.84 6.32 -5.70
N ILE A 46 4.91 5.59 -4.59
CA ILE A 46 5.82 4.46 -4.42
C ILE A 46 4.93 3.22 -4.24
N GLU A 47 4.99 2.33 -5.22
CA GLU A 47 4.18 1.11 -5.21
C GLU A 47 4.51 0.22 -4.01
N PRO A 48 3.50 -0.43 -3.42
CA PRO A 48 3.69 -1.32 -2.29
C PRO A 48 4.38 -2.62 -2.72
N LYS A 49 5.71 -2.66 -2.55
CA LYS A 49 6.57 -3.77 -3.02
C LYS A 49 7.14 -4.62 -1.91
N PHE A 50 7.38 -4.05 -0.72
CA PHE A 50 8.02 -4.75 0.39
C PHE A 50 6.98 -5.19 1.43
N GLN A 51 7.00 -6.49 1.77
CA GLN A 51 6.37 -6.99 2.98
C GLN A 51 7.21 -6.57 4.17
N ILE A 52 6.57 -5.90 5.14
CA ILE A 52 7.21 -5.59 6.41
C ILE A 52 7.23 -6.89 7.21
N ASN A 53 8.35 -7.61 7.22
CA ASN A 53 8.54 -8.68 8.18
C ASN A 53 8.62 -8.03 9.57
N LYS A 54 7.56 -8.14 10.37
CA LYS A 54 7.52 -7.67 11.78
C LYS A 54 8.46 -8.44 12.73
N GLY A 55 9.48 -9.11 12.21
CA GLY A 55 10.31 -10.03 12.97
C GLY A 55 11.55 -10.46 12.20
N SER A 56 12.50 -9.55 12.02
CA SER A 56 13.90 -9.94 12.00
C SER A 56 14.60 -9.09 13.04
N ARG A 57 14.37 -9.49 14.30
CA ARG A 57 15.33 -9.26 15.38
C ARG A 57 16.68 -9.69 14.80
N PHE A 58 17.60 -8.76 14.63
CA PHE A 58 19.00 -9.12 14.50
C PHE A 58 19.28 -10.05 15.70
N LYS A 59 19.56 -11.33 15.40
CA LYS A 59 20.14 -12.25 16.37
C LYS A 59 21.65 -12.12 16.25
#